data_AF-A0A8H4NA66-F1
#
_entry.id   AF-A0A8H4NA66-F1
#
_cell.length_a   1.000
_cell.length_b   1.000
_cell.length_c   1.000
_cell.angle_alpha   90.00
_cell.angle_beta   90.00
_cell.angle_gamma   90.00
#
_symmetry.space_group_name_H-M   'P 1'
#
loop_
_entity.id
_entity.type
_entity.pdbx_description
1 polymer ?
#
loop_
_entity_poly.entity_id
_entity_poly.type
_entity_poly.pdbx_seq_one_letter_code
_entity_poly.pdbx_strand_id
1 'polypeptide(L)'
;MKFINSITSTDTDPVSWDESDSSNKMSLPTFGQTLLTLVAIVTSTGCFLADWNETHIYNPTWTAHAKFHNGQTMSMGALLGLAALWYIYAPAKTAASPSARREAELQNLRTVVLLDGLYWITQASGYAYPGSAGFDPIPGREDAVQDSLLQAKLDAVLLAMVGVGYWLEKRRILGS
;
A
#
# COMPACT_ATOMS: atom_id res chain seq x y z
N MET A 1 18.60 -43.39 66.96
CA MET A 1 17.41 -42.90 66.22
C MET A 1 17.11 -41.47 66.66
N LYS A 2 17.62 -40.47 65.93
CA LYS A 2 17.20 -39.06 65.91
C LYS A 2 17.66 -38.48 64.58
N PHE A 3 16.91 -38.82 63.54
CA PHE A 3 16.91 -38.15 62.24
C PHE A 3 15.43 -38.06 61.86
N ILE A 4 15.04 -36.98 61.17
CA ILE A 4 13.69 -36.62 60.74
C ILE A 4 12.96 -35.73 61.76
N ASN A 5 13.22 -34.41 61.64
CA ASN A 5 12.28 -33.32 61.93
C ASN A 5 12.74 -32.06 61.16
N SER A 6 13.13 -32.26 59.91
CA SER A 6 13.30 -31.19 58.92
C SER A 6 12.49 -31.64 57.72
N ILE A 7 11.80 -30.72 57.06
CA ILE A 7 10.76 -30.89 56.04
C ILE A 7 9.33 -30.89 56.63
N THR A 8 8.87 -29.72 57.05
CA THR A 8 7.48 -29.25 56.89
C THR A 8 7.48 -27.72 56.92
N SER A 9 7.95 -27.12 55.83
CA SER A 9 7.53 -25.76 55.43
C SER A 9 7.14 -25.85 53.96
N THR A 10 5.84 -25.88 53.70
CA THR A 10 5.29 -25.65 52.37
C THR A 10 4.84 -24.20 52.34
N ASP A 11 5.79 -23.29 52.12
CA ASP A 11 5.49 -21.96 51.59
C ASP A 11 5.04 -22.14 50.15
N THR A 12 3.74 -22.30 49.96
CA THR A 12 3.10 -22.13 48.65
C THR A 12 2.53 -20.73 48.61
N ASP A 13 3.39 -19.74 48.34
CA ASP A 13 2.91 -18.45 47.88
C ASP A 13 2.13 -18.70 46.57
N PRO A 14 0.89 -18.21 46.44
CA PRO A 14 0.17 -18.32 45.18
C PRO A 14 0.91 -17.48 44.14
N VAL A 15 1.33 -18.13 43.05
CA VAL A 15 1.80 -17.46 41.84
C VAL A 15 0.68 -16.54 41.37
N SER A 16 0.84 -15.23 41.57
CA SER A 16 -0.05 -14.23 40.97
C SER A 16 0.29 -14.14 39.49
N TRP A 17 -0.53 -14.78 38.66
CA TRP A 17 -0.55 -14.52 37.24
C TRP A 17 -1.05 -13.09 37.05
N ASP A 18 -0.12 -12.13 36.98
CA ASP A 18 -0.42 -10.77 36.55
C ASP A 18 -0.89 -10.87 35.09
N GLU A 19 -2.21 -10.91 34.89
CA GLU A 19 -2.91 -10.86 33.60
C GLU A 19 -2.75 -9.49 32.92
N SER A 20 -1.57 -8.90 32.98
CA SER A 20 -1.19 -7.84 32.06
C SER A 20 -0.69 -8.44 30.74
N ASP A 21 -1.44 -9.39 30.18
CA ASP A 21 -1.32 -9.70 28.76
C ASP A 21 -1.81 -8.46 28.01
N SER A 22 -0.82 -7.64 27.65
CA SER A 22 -0.92 -6.46 26.84
C SER A 22 -1.74 -6.77 25.60
N SER A 23 -3.05 -6.53 25.69
CA SER A 23 -3.92 -6.52 24.52
C SER A 23 -3.29 -5.56 23.51
N ASN A 24 -2.61 -6.12 22.52
CA ASN A 24 -2.00 -5.40 21.44
C ASN A 24 -3.16 -4.96 20.54
N LYS A 25 -3.93 -3.98 21.02
CA LYS A 25 -5.09 -3.44 20.31
C LYS A 25 -4.54 -2.84 19.04
N MET A 26 -4.78 -3.50 17.91
CA MET A 26 -4.49 -2.93 16.61
C MET A 26 -5.20 -1.58 16.55
N SER A 27 -4.44 -0.49 16.55
CA SER A 27 -4.98 0.84 16.36
C SER A 27 -5.54 0.90 14.94
N LEU A 28 -6.77 1.40 14.79
CA LEU A 28 -7.33 1.66 13.48
C LEU A 28 -6.42 2.63 12.69
N PRO A 29 -6.30 2.47 11.37
CA PRO A 29 -5.55 3.40 10.54
C PRO A 29 -6.11 4.81 10.69
N THR A 30 -5.24 5.81 10.69
CA THR A 30 -5.69 7.21 10.59
C THR A 30 -6.32 7.47 9.23
N PHE A 31 -7.08 8.56 9.08
CA PHE A 31 -7.66 8.92 7.80
C PHE A 31 -6.60 9.08 6.68
N GLY A 32 -5.44 9.68 6.99
CA GLY A 32 -4.34 9.80 6.05
C GLY A 32 -3.74 8.45 5.64
N GLN A 33 -3.54 7.54 6.61
CA GLN A 33 -3.11 6.17 6.33
C GLN A 33 -4.15 5.39 5.52
N THR A 34 -5.46 5.59 5.77
CA THR A 34 -6.54 4.97 4.99
C THR A 34 -6.48 5.40 3.53
N LEU A 35 -6.31 6.70 3.24
CA LEU A 35 -6.19 7.18 1.86
C LEU A 35 -5.00 6.54 1.14
N LEU A 36 -3.82 6.52 1.77
CA LEU A 36 -2.62 5.90 1.19
C LEU A 36 -2.79 4.37 1.03
N THR A 37 -3.43 3.71 1.99
CA THR A 37 -3.74 2.27 1.90
C THR A 37 -4.65 1.97 0.71
N LEU A 38 -5.68 2.80 0.49
CA LEU A 38 -6.57 2.63 -0.66
C LEU A 38 -5.82 2.81 -1.98
N VAL A 39 -4.95 3.82 -2.09
CA VAL A 39 -4.12 4.01 -3.29
C VAL A 39 -3.20 2.81 -3.50
N ALA A 40 -2.54 2.31 -2.47
CA ALA A 40 -1.64 1.16 -2.58
C ALA A 40 -2.38 -0.13 -2.99
N ILE A 41 -3.63 -0.34 -2.50
CA ILE A 41 -4.48 -1.46 -2.93
C ILE A 41 -4.87 -1.30 -4.42
N VAL A 42 -5.32 -0.12 -4.83
CA VAL A 42 -5.68 0.15 -6.22
C VAL A 42 -4.46 0.00 -7.13
N THR A 43 -3.29 0.46 -6.70
CA THR A 43 -2.02 0.33 -7.44
C THR A 43 -1.62 -1.13 -7.59
N SER A 44 -1.78 -1.95 -6.54
CA SER A 44 -1.37 -3.36 -6.56
C SER A 44 -2.33 -4.28 -7.31
N THR A 45 -3.61 -3.94 -7.41
CA THR A 45 -4.64 -4.84 -7.96
C THR A 45 -5.36 -4.28 -9.19
N GLY A 46 -5.40 -2.95 -9.34
CA GLY A 46 -6.18 -2.25 -10.35
C GLY A 46 -5.81 -2.65 -11.77
N CYS A 47 -4.52 -2.79 -12.09
CA CYS A 47 -4.06 -3.23 -13.41
C CYS A 47 -4.52 -4.65 -13.74
N PHE A 48 -4.52 -5.56 -12.75
CA PHE A 48 -5.02 -6.92 -12.98
C PHE A 48 -6.53 -6.92 -13.21
N LEU A 49 -7.28 -6.08 -12.50
CA LEU A 49 -8.72 -5.97 -12.72
C LEU A 49 -9.05 -5.31 -14.08
N ALA A 50 -8.26 -4.32 -14.50
CA ALA A 50 -8.49 -3.57 -15.73
C ALA A 50 -7.96 -4.28 -16.98
N ASP A 51 -6.85 -5.02 -16.88
CA ASP A 51 -6.10 -5.49 -18.04
C ASP A 51 -6.20 -7.00 -18.26
N TRP A 52 -6.68 -7.77 -17.27
CA TRP A 52 -6.80 -9.23 -17.38
C TRP A 52 -8.09 -9.65 -18.11
N ASN A 53 -8.27 -9.19 -19.33
CA ASN A 53 -9.46 -9.46 -20.15
C ASN A 53 -9.21 -9.30 -21.66
N GLU A 54 -10.27 -9.51 -22.46
CA GLU A 54 -10.27 -9.48 -23.93
C GLU A 54 -9.99 -8.11 -24.55
N THR A 55 -10.10 -7.01 -23.79
CA THR A 55 -9.76 -5.67 -24.31
C THR A 55 -8.28 -5.34 -24.18
N HIS A 56 -7.54 -6.07 -23.33
CA HIS A 56 -6.12 -5.85 -23.04
C HIS A 56 -5.28 -7.13 -23.27
N ILE A 57 -4.90 -7.87 -22.21
CA ILE A 57 -3.90 -8.95 -22.33
C ILE A 57 -4.31 -10.06 -23.31
N TYR A 58 -5.62 -10.30 -23.47
CA TYR A 58 -6.16 -11.26 -24.43
C TYR A 58 -6.56 -10.65 -25.77
N ASN A 59 -6.45 -9.32 -25.95
CA ASN A 59 -6.82 -8.64 -27.18
C ASN A 59 -6.06 -9.22 -28.39
N PRO A 60 -6.76 -9.72 -29.42
CA PRO A 60 -6.11 -10.35 -30.57
C PRO A 60 -5.39 -9.36 -31.49
N THR A 61 -5.69 -8.05 -31.42
CA THR A 61 -5.04 -7.03 -32.27
C THR A 61 -3.74 -6.50 -31.69
N TRP A 62 -3.52 -6.67 -30.39
CA TRP A 62 -2.28 -6.29 -29.73
C TRP A 62 -1.12 -7.19 -30.17
N THR A 63 -0.02 -6.58 -30.58
CA THR A 63 1.22 -7.31 -30.86
C THR A 63 1.76 -8.00 -29.61
N ALA A 64 2.54 -9.06 -29.79
CA ALA A 64 3.15 -9.78 -28.67
C ALA A 64 3.97 -8.87 -27.74
N HIS A 65 4.62 -7.84 -28.28
CA HIS A 65 5.42 -6.90 -27.50
C HIS A 65 4.58 -5.93 -26.67
N ALA A 66 3.42 -5.48 -27.18
CA ALA A 66 2.47 -4.70 -26.39
C ALA A 66 1.98 -5.47 -25.16
N LYS A 67 1.65 -6.77 -25.33
CA LYS A 67 1.26 -7.65 -24.23
C LYS A 67 2.37 -7.84 -23.20
N PHE A 68 3.63 -7.92 -23.64
CA PHE A 68 4.79 -7.96 -22.74
C PHE A 68 4.87 -6.71 -21.86
N HIS A 69 4.76 -5.51 -22.46
CA HIS A 69 4.78 -4.25 -21.71
C HIS A 69 3.55 -4.06 -20.81
N ASN A 70 2.37 -4.58 -21.20
CA ASN A 70 1.22 -4.64 -20.30
C ASN A 70 1.52 -5.51 -19.07
N GLY A 71 2.01 -6.74 -19.28
CA GLY A 71 2.37 -7.65 -18.17
C GLY A 71 3.44 -7.06 -17.25
N GLN A 72 4.42 -6.35 -17.83
CA GLN A 72 5.41 -5.58 -17.07
C GLN A 72 4.75 -4.51 -16.20
N THR A 73 3.82 -3.73 -16.75
CA THR A 73 3.11 -2.65 -16.03
C THR A 73 2.24 -3.18 -14.91
N MET A 74 1.52 -4.28 -15.15
CA MET A 74 0.72 -4.96 -14.13
C MET A 74 1.58 -5.46 -12.97
N SER A 75 2.69 -6.11 -13.29
CA SER A 75 3.64 -6.62 -12.29
C SER A 75 4.28 -5.48 -11.49
N MET A 76 4.61 -4.37 -12.16
CA MET A 76 5.13 -3.17 -11.53
C MET A 76 4.13 -2.55 -10.54
N GLY A 77 2.85 -2.42 -10.94
CA GLY A 77 1.79 -1.95 -10.04
C GLY A 77 1.65 -2.83 -8.80
N ALA A 78 1.58 -4.16 -8.98
CA ALA A 78 1.55 -5.13 -7.89
C ALA A 78 2.69 -4.94 -6.88
N LEU A 79 3.94 -4.88 -7.37
CA LEU A 79 5.10 -4.74 -6.51
C LEU A 79 5.18 -3.37 -5.81
N LEU A 80 4.86 -2.27 -6.52
CA LEU A 80 4.86 -0.92 -5.94
C LEU A 80 3.80 -0.79 -4.83
N GLY A 81 2.57 -1.23 -5.10
CA GLY A 81 1.48 -1.16 -4.11
C GLY A 81 1.73 -2.05 -2.89
N LEU A 82 2.26 -3.27 -3.09
CA LEU A 82 2.65 -4.14 -1.97
C LEU A 82 3.79 -3.54 -1.14
N ALA A 83 4.79 -2.92 -1.79
CA ALA A 83 5.86 -2.22 -1.09
C ALA A 83 5.33 -1.00 -0.31
N ALA A 84 4.40 -0.22 -0.89
CA ALA A 84 3.75 0.89 -0.20
C ALA A 84 2.98 0.40 1.04
N LEU A 85 2.17 -0.66 0.91
CA LEU A 85 1.48 -1.30 2.04
C LEU A 85 2.47 -1.74 3.12
N TRP A 86 3.59 -2.34 2.72
CA TRP A 86 4.64 -2.71 3.67
C TRP A 86 5.13 -1.47 4.44
N TYR A 87 5.50 -0.37 3.78
CA TYR A 87 5.99 0.83 4.47
C TYR A 87 4.93 1.57 5.30
N ILE A 88 3.63 1.47 4.95
CA ILE A 88 2.52 2.02 5.76
C ILE A 88 2.45 1.33 7.13
N TYR A 89 2.58 -0.01 7.14
CA TYR A 89 2.39 -0.82 8.35
C TYR A 89 3.69 -1.34 8.97
N ALA A 90 4.83 -1.11 8.31
CA ALA A 90 6.14 -1.49 8.81
C ALA A 90 6.42 -0.76 10.14
N PRO A 91 6.75 -1.49 11.21
CA PRO A 91 6.92 -0.84 12.49
C PRO A 91 8.19 -0.01 12.57
N ALA A 92 8.10 1.25 13.03
CA ALA A 92 9.26 2.07 13.43
C ALA A 92 9.86 1.61 14.79
N LYS A 93 9.96 0.29 15.00
CA LYS A 93 10.08 -0.36 16.32
C LYS A 93 11.47 -0.28 16.96
N THR A 94 12.51 0.17 16.25
CA THR A 94 13.91 0.09 16.73
C THR A 94 14.56 1.45 17.01
N ALA A 95 13.82 2.54 16.94
CA ALA A 95 14.40 3.87 17.14
C ALA A 95 14.73 4.15 18.62
N ALA A 96 15.99 4.46 18.90
CA ALA A 96 16.52 4.69 20.25
C ALA A 96 15.99 5.96 20.95
N SER A 97 15.31 6.87 20.23
CA SER A 97 14.74 8.09 20.78
C SER A 97 13.42 8.49 20.09
N PRO A 98 12.56 9.29 20.74
CA PRO A 98 11.34 9.81 20.11
C PRO A 98 11.60 10.58 18.81
N SER A 99 12.70 11.33 18.75
CA SER A 99 13.10 12.07 17.55
C SER A 99 13.51 11.14 16.41
N ALA A 100 14.24 10.07 16.70
CA ALA A 100 14.63 9.06 15.72
C ALA A 100 13.41 8.29 15.20
N ARG A 101 12.43 8.01 16.07
CA ARG A 101 11.16 7.38 15.66
C ARG A 101 10.38 8.27 14.71
N ARG A 102 10.28 9.56 15.02
CA ARG A 102 9.62 10.55 14.17
C ARG A 102 10.26 10.61 12.78
N GLU A 103 11.59 10.67 12.69
CA GLU A 103 12.28 10.69 11.40
C GLU A 103 12.05 9.39 10.62
N ALA A 104 12.10 8.23 11.28
CA ALA A 104 11.78 6.95 10.64
C ALA A 104 10.34 6.90 10.10
N GLU A 105 9.36 7.41 10.87
CA GLU A 105 7.97 7.51 10.41
C GLU A 105 7.85 8.46 9.19
N LEU A 106 8.57 9.59 9.16
CA LEU A 106 8.60 10.49 8.01
C LEU A 106 9.26 9.86 6.79
N GLN A 107 10.33 9.09 6.97
CA GLN A 107 11.00 8.38 5.88
C GLN A 107 10.07 7.33 5.28
N ASN A 108 9.39 6.53 6.12
CA ASN A 108 8.38 5.57 5.64
C ASN A 108 7.28 6.30 4.85
N LEU A 109 6.73 7.40 5.39
CA LEU A 109 5.71 8.18 4.71
C LEU A 109 6.18 8.71 3.33
N ARG A 110 7.41 9.22 3.24
CA ARG A 110 7.99 9.70 1.97
C ARG A 110 8.13 8.56 0.97
N THR A 111 8.57 7.39 1.42
CA THR A 111 8.69 6.20 0.58
C THR A 111 7.32 5.74 0.08
N VAL A 112 6.28 5.72 0.91
CA VAL A 112 4.90 5.39 0.50
C VAL A 112 4.44 6.35 -0.60
N VAL A 113 4.58 7.66 -0.39
CA VAL A 113 4.18 8.68 -1.37
C VAL A 113 4.94 8.54 -2.68
N LEU A 114 6.23 8.20 -2.61
CA LEU A 114 7.04 7.95 -3.81
C LEU A 114 6.53 6.72 -4.57
N LEU A 115 6.30 5.60 -3.88
CA LEU A 115 5.88 4.34 -4.49
C LEU A 115 4.48 4.45 -5.11
N ASP A 116 3.52 4.99 -4.36
CA ASP A 116 2.15 5.23 -4.86
C ASP A 116 2.18 6.25 -5.99
N GLY A 117 2.86 7.38 -5.81
CA GLY A 117 2.91 8.47 -6.78
C GLY A 117 3.60 8.09 -8.09
N LEU A 118 4.67 7.29 -8.04
CA LEU A 118 5.45 6.92 -9.23
C LEU A 118 4.58 6.20 -10.26
N TYR A 119 3.72 5.28 -9.82
CA TYR A 119 2.83 4.55 -10.72
C TYR A 119 1.90 5.50 -11.49
N TRP A 120 1.13 6.33 -10.77
CA TRP A 120 0.15 7.24 -11.37
C TRP A 120 0.79 8.38 -12.16
N ILE A 121 1.97 8.87 -11.76
CA ILE A 121 2.72 9.87 -12.56
C ILE A 121 3.16 9.25 -13.90
N THR A 122 3.67 8.01 -13.87
CA THR A 122 4.08 7.34 -15.11
C THR A 122 2.90 7.04 -16.03
N GLN A 123 1.75 6.63 -15.47
CA GLN A 123 0.50 6.47 -16.23
C GLN A 123 0.06 7.79 -16.87
N ALA A 124 -0.03 8.87 -16.09
CA ALA A 124 -0.40 10.20 -16.60
C ALA A 124 0.54 10.69 -17.70
N SER A 125 1.86 10.43 -17.58
CA SER A 125 2.84 10.78 -18.60
C SER A 125 2.68 9.98 -19.90
N GLY A 126 1.98 8.84 -19.86
CA GLY A 126 1.64 8.01 -21.01
C GLY A 126 1.01 8.82 -22.15
N TYR A 127 0.18 9.81 -21.83
CA TYR A 127 -0.46 10.70 -22.80
C TYR A 127 0.50 11.63 -23.55
N ALA A 128 1.75 11.80 -23.08
CA ALA A 128 2.73 12.66 -23.73
C ALA A 128 3.50 11.96 -24.86
N TYR A 129 3.39 10.63 -24.99
CA TYR A 129 4.14 9.86 -25.99
C TYR A 129 3.40 9.84 -27.34
N PRO A 130 4.09 10.03 -28.48
CA PRO A 130 3.44 10.03 -29.79
C PRO A 130 2.71 8.73 -30.08
N GLY A 131 1.43 8.84 -30.47
CA GLY A 131 0.60 7.70 -30.85
C GLY A 131 0.05 6.88 -29.68
N SER A 132 0.22 7.33 -28.43
CA SER A 132 -0.44 6.70 -27.28
C SER A 132 -1.92 7.11 -27.18
N ALA A 133 -2.72 6.24 -26.59
CA ALA A 133 -4.12 6.50 -26.25
C ALA A 133 -4.46 5.76 -24.94
N GLY A 134 -5.46 6.27 -24.21
CA GLY A 134 -5.97 5.58 -23.02
C GLY A 134 -6.77 4.32 -23.35
N PHE A 135 -7.21 4.14 -24.59
CA PHE A 135 -7.94 2.95 -24.99
C PHE A 135 -7.62 2.61 -26.43
N ASP A 136 -7.55 1.31 -26.68
CA ASP A 136 -7.53 0.76 -28.03
C ASP A 136 -8.96 0.42 -28.51
N PRO A 137 -9.18 0.42 -29.84
CA PRO A 137 -10.37 -0.14 -30.43
C PRO A 137 -10.56 -1.60 -29.97
N ILE A 138 -11.77 -1.93 -29.56
CA ILE A 138 -12.13 -3.29 -29.16
C ILE A 138 -12.70 -4.00 -30.39
N PRO A 139 -12.10 -5.13 -30.84
CA PRO A 139 -12.64 -5.89 -31.96
C PRO A 139 -14.10 -6.29 -31.75
N GLY A 140 -14.96 -5.97 -32.71
CA GLY A 140 -16.40 -6.22 -32.67
C GLY A 140 -17.19 -5.27 -31.75
N ARG A 141 -16.56 -4.22 -31.23
CA ARG A 141 -17.16 -3.14 -30.45
C ARG A 141 -16.52 -1.79 -30.78
N GLU A 142 -16.23 -1.56 -32.05
CA GLU A 142 -15.55 -0.37 -32.55
C GLU A 142 -16.39 0.91 -32.38
N ASP A 143 -17.70 0.78 -32.23
CA ASP A 143 -18.67 1.85 -31.99
C ASP A 143 -18.89 2.17 -30.51
N ALA A 144 -18.29 1.39 -29.59
CA ALA A 144 -18.44 1.61 -28.17
C ALA A 144 -17.82 2.95 -27.75
N VAL A 145 -18.64 3.80 -27.11
CA VAL A 145 -18.17 5.09 -26.58
C VAL A 145 -17.30 4.83 -25.35
N GLN A 146 -16.01 5.14 -25.47
CA GLN A 146 -15.05 5.13 -24.37
C GLN A 146 -14.80 6.57 -23.91
N ASP A 147 -14.88 6.81 -22.60
CA ASP A 147 -14.49 8.10 -22.02
C ASP A 147 -12.96 8.24 -22.08
N SER A 148 -12.47 8.94 -23.10
CA SER A 148 -11.03 9.18 -23.33
C SER A 148 -10.28 9.80 -22.14
N LEU A 149 -11.00 10.46 -21.23
CA LEU A 149 -10.45 11.09 -20.03
C LEU A 149 -10.56 10.21 -18.78
N LEU A 150 -11.11 8.99 -18.86
CA LEU A 150 -11.31 8.14 -17.69
C LEU A 150 -10.00 7.85 -16.95
N GLN A 151 -8.91 7.55 -17.67
CA GLN A 151 -7.61 7.32 -17.03
C GLN A 151 -7.09 8.60 -16.36
N ALA A 152 -7.14 9.75 -17.06
CA ALA A 152 -6.73 11.03 -16.48
C ALA A 152 -7.54 11.44 -15.23
N LYS A 153 -8.85 11.13 -15.19
CA LYS A 153 -9.70 11.32 -14.01
C LYS A 153 -9.26 10.44 -12.85
N LEU A 154 -8.95 9.16 -13.14
CA LEU A 154 -8.45 8.22 -12.14
C LEU A 154 -7.09 8.67 -11.58
N ASP A 155 -6.16 9.05 -12.45
CA ASP A 155 -4.85 9.62 -12.08
C ASP A 155 -5.03 10.82 -11.14
N ALA A 156 -5.89 11.77 -11.51
CA ALA A 156 -6.12 12.97 -10.72
C ALA A 156 -6.67 12.65 -9.33
N VAL A 157 -7.62 11.71 -9.23
CA VAL A 157 -8.20 11.29 -7.95
C VAL A 157 -7.15 10.63 -7.07
N LEU A 158 -6.37 9.69 -7.62
CA LEU A 158 -5.41 8.92 -6.83
C LEU A 158 -4.20 9.77 -6.41
N LEU A 159 -3.72 10.64 -7.29
CA LEU A 159 -2.69 11.62 -6.93
C LEU A 159 -3.18 12.63 -5.89
N ALA A 160 -4.45 13.05 -5.95
CA ALA A 160 -5.04 13.88 -4.91
C ALA A 160 -5.13 13.13 -3.56
N MET A 161 -5.51 11.85 -3.57
CA MET A 161 -5.52 11.01 -2.36
C MET A 161 -4.12 10.85 -1.77
N VAL A 162 -3.09 10.65 -2.59
CA VAL A 162 -1.68 10.62 -2.16
C VAL A 162 -1.27 11.94 -1.52
N GLY A 163 -1.56 13.08 -2.18
CA GLY A 163 -1.23 14.40 -1.67
C GLY A 163 -1.92 14.74 -0.34
N VAL A 164 -3.22 14.44 -0.23
CA VAL A 164 -4.00 14.66 1.00
C VAL A 164 -3.53 13.71 2.11
N GLY A 165 -3.33 12.43 1.81
CA GLY A 165 -2.81 11.43 2.75
C GLY A 165 -1.45 11.82 3.31
N TYR A 166 -0.53 12.26 2.45
CA TYR A 166 0.78 12.79 2.84
C TYR A 166 0.65 13.98 3.80
N TRP A 167 -0.19 14.96 3.45
CA TRP A 167 -0.35 16.17 4.23
C TRP A 167 -0.91 15.88 5.64
N LEU A 168 -1.91 15.01 5.74
CA LEU A 168 -2.50 14.59 7.01
C LEU A 168 -1.49 13.84 7.88
N GLU A 169 -0.80 12.86 7.32
CA GLU A 169 0.16 12.05 8.08
C GLU A 169 1.38 12.84 8.50
N LYS A 170 1.89 13.72 7.64
CA LYS A 170 2.99 14.62 7.99
C LYS A 170 2.62 15.51 9.18
N ARG A 171 1.42 16.09 9.19
CA ARG A 171 0.92 16.90 10.31
C ARG A 171 0.82 16.10 11.61
N ARG A 172 0.26 14.89 11.53
CA ARG A 172 0.19 13.96 12.67
C ARG A 172 1.57 13.65 13.25
N ILE A 173 2.53 13.34 12.39
CA ILE A 173 3.89 12.94 12.81
C ILE A 173 4.66 14.14 13.41
N LEU A 174 4.49 15.33 12.83
CA LEU A 174 5.14 16.56 13.30
C LEU A 174 4.43 17.18 14.52
N GLY A 175 3.16 16.87 14.75
CA GLY A 175 2.35 17.44 15.83
C GLY A 175 1.89 18.88 15.57
N SER A 176 1.60 19.22 14.30
CA SER A 176 1.22 20.57 13.83
C SER A 176 -0.09 20.61 13.08
#